data_AF-A0A9N9BDG6-F1
#
_entry.id   AF-A0A9N9BDG6-F1
#
_cell.length_a   1.000
_cell.length_b   1.000
_cell.length_c   1.000
_cell.angle_alpha   90.00
_cell.angle_beta   90.00
_cell.angle_gamma   90.00
#
_symmetry.space_group_name_H-M   'P 1'
#
loop_
_entity.id
_entity.type
_entity.pdbx_description
1 polymer ?
#
loop_
_entity_poly.entity_id
_entity_poly.type
_entity_poly.pdbx_seq_one_letter_code
_entity_poly.pdbx_strand_id
1 'polypeptide(L)'
;MNILLEMVLVNLLKDLKIKSIVSPWQEGEKITGGPSGSPGTNDSNTSDNGKKRKNDGDGDSPEAKRLRTEEVKNNVQQSISQKNEEGSQKLNELLNRAKGTNDYEELKGILQEISKFEGEEFYVAHQNEVNKERNKLGSLNESKFRNDVVKELEDKLAANGIDENKLSEEQRSKVNKLKNGEYTDINKINEVVNEISESANKEGTKSRLNELLAKAEALVKGTIKGSIDSLKKQAKEVQEGLYSFVYDTNSYKKDVYQSNQEKITSALKELENHSFNNTNQPEKSGFFRPEVIVPVSLLVVLAVAAIVIVRRKKQAKVK
;
A
#
# COMPACT_ATOMS: atom_id res chain seq x y z
N MET A 1 0.67 19.86 8.84
CA MET A 1 1.04 18.95 7.73
C MET A 1 0.72 17.49 8.08
N ASN A 2 -0.42 17.21 8.74
CA ASN A 2 -0.82 15.87 9.20
C ASN A 2 -2.25 15.46 8.76
N ILE A 3 -3.00 16.39 8.15
CA ILE A 3 -4.42 16.19 7.83
C ILE A 3 -4.59 15.40 6.51
N LEU A 4 -3.68 15.58 5.56
CA LEU A 4 -3.69 14.84 4.28
C LEU A 4 -3.32 13.36 4.45
N LEU A 5 -2.43 13.02 5.40
CA LEU A 5 -2.05 11.64 5.67
C LEU A 5 -3.17 10.86 6.36
N GLU A 6 -3.90 11.50 7.29
CA GLU A 6 -5.09 10.90 7.90
C GLU A 6 -6.22 10.72 6.88
N MET A 7 -6.40 11.64 5.93
CA MET A 7 -7.44 11.52 4.91
C MET A 7 -7.21 10.34 3.96
N VAL A 8 -5.96 10.07 3.58
CA VAL A 8 -5.60 8.91 2.74
C VAL A 8 -5.75 7.60 3.51
N LEU A 9 -5.34 7.55 4.79
CA LEU A 9 -5.53 6.37 5.63
C LEU A 9 -7.02 6.08 5.94
N VAL A 10 -7.81 7.13 6.16
CA VAL A 10 -9.25 7.02 6.42
C VAL A 10 -10.01 6.55 5.18
N ASN A 11 -9.59 6.95 3.97
CA ASN A 11 -10.20 6.42 2.74
C ASN A 11 -9.84 4.95 2.49
N LEU A 12 -8.59 4.55 2.73
CA LEU A 12 -8.17 3.14 2.66
C LEU A 12 -8.90 2.25 3.69
N LEU A 13 -9.17 2.76 4.89
CA LEU A 13 -9.91 2.04 5.94
C LEU A 13 -11.43 2.03 5.71
N LYS A 14 -12.00 3.03 5.00
CA LYS A 14 -13.43 3.05 4.65
C LYS A 14 -13.77 2.01 3.60
N ASP A 15 -12.91 1.82 2.60
CA ASP A 15 -13.12 0.78 1.58
C ASP A 15 -13.07 -0.64 2.17
N LEU A 16 -12.28 -0.86 3.23
CA LEU A 16 -12.26 -2.13 3.97
C LEU A 16 -13.51 -2.36 4.84
N LYS A 17 -14.17 -1.28 5.32
CA LYS A 17 -15.33 -1.39 6.21
C LYS A 17 -16.67 -1.52 5.48
N ILE A 18 -16.73 -1.13 4.21
CA ILE A 18 -17.97 -1.20 3.40
C ILE A 18 -18.28 -2.64 2.94
N LYS A 19 -17.29 -3.55 2.90
CA LYS A 19 -17.52 -4.96 2.54
C LYS A 19 -18.06 -5.85 3.67
N SER A 20 -18.23 -5.37 4.90
CA SER A 20 -18.62 -6.23 6.04
C SER A 20 -20.05 -6.06 6.55
N ILE A 21 -20.96 -5.43 5.80
CA ILE A 21 -22.35 -5.24 6.26
C ILE A 21 -23.35 -5.63 5.17
N VAL A 22 -24.25 -6.55 5.55
CA VAL A 22 -25.49 -7.02 4.92
C VAL A 22 -25.43 -8.38 4.18
N SER A 23 -25.87 -9.43 4.89
CA SER A 23 -27.10 -10.16 4.52
C SER A 23 -27.72 -10.84 5.76
N PRO A 24 -29.03 -10.63 6.04
CA PRO A 24 -29.77 -11.31 7.11
C PRO A 24 -30.85 -12.29 6.57
N TRP A 25 -31.35 -13.20 7.46
CA TRP A 25 -32.51 -14.15 7.31
C TRP A 25 -32.25 -15.47 6.51
N GLN A 26 -32.74 -16.68 6.83
CA GLN A 26 -33.66 -17.20 7.89
C GLN A 26 -33.61 -18.76 8.04
N GLU A 27 -33.92 -19.24 9.25
CA GLU A 27 -34.71 -20.42 9.74
C GLU A 27 -34.75 -21.85 9.11
N GLY A 28 -34.82 -22.84 10.05
CA GLY A 28 -35.36 -24.21 9.91
C GLY A 28 -34.29 -25.30 10.09
N GLU A 29 -34.33 -26.32 10.97
CA GLU A 29 -35.41 -27.02 11.65
C GLU A 29 -34.93 -27.66 12.99
N LYS A 30 -35.89 -27.88 13.90
CA LYS A 30 -35.81 -28.74 15.09
C LYS A 30 -35.71 -30.21 14.69
N ILE A 31 -34.92 -31.05 15.39
CA ILE A 31 -35.35 -32.37 15.90
C ILE A 31 -34.59 -32.71 17.21
N THR A 32 -35.31 -33.45 18.05
CA THR A 32 -35.27 -33.81 19.47
C THR A 32 -34.23 -34.84 19.92
N GLY A 33 -33.96 -34.88 21.23
CA GLY A 33 -33.67 -36.15 21.95
C GLY A 33 -32.65 -36.05 23.09
N GLY A 34 -33.12 -36.08 24.35
CA GLY A 34 -32.31 -36.46 25.53
C GLY A 34 -31.99 -37.97 25.55
N PRO A 35 -31.38 -38.56 26.61
CA PRO A 35 -31.67 -38.23 28.01
C PRO A 35 -30.48 -38.22 29.01
N SER A 36 -30.72 -37.54 30.13
CA SER A 36 -30.46 -37.94 31.54
C SER A 36 -29.24 -38.82 31.89
N GLY A 37 -28.35 -38.25 32.73
CA GLY A 37 -27.52 -38.98 33.68
C GLY A 37 -26.88 -38.06 34.72
N SER A 38 -27.34 -38.15 35.98
CA SER A 38 -26.75 -37.58 37.22
C SER A 38 -26.39 -38.76 38.14
N PRO A 39 -25.78 -38.59 39.33
CA PRO A 39 -24.73 -37.66 39.77
C PRO A 39 -23.56 -38.43 40.45
N GLY A 40 -22.42 -37.79 40.69
CA GLY A 40 -21.29 -38.42 41.41
C GLY A 40 -20.49 -37.42 42.24
N THR A 41 -20.72 -37.45 43.54
CA THR A 41 -20.01 -36.71 44.60
C THR A 41 -18.55 -37.13 44.72
N ASN A 42 -17.66 -36.21 45.09
CA ASN A 42 -16.76 -36.40 46.24
C ASN A 42 -15.99 -35.14 46.57
N ASP A 43 -16.30 -34.60 47.75
CA ASP A 43 -15.43 -33.70 48.51
C ASP A 43 -14.12 -34.41 48.87
N SER A 44 -13.00 -33.71 48.73
CA SER A 44 -11.97 -33.76 49.77
C SER A 44 -11.11 -32.51 49.71
N ASN A 45 -11.25 -31.73 50.78
CA ASN A 45 -10.34 -30.69 51.22
C ASN A 45 -8.90 -31.21 51.27
N THR A 46 -7.95 -30.45 50.74
CA THR A 46 -6.63 -30.30 51.36
C THR A 46 -6.15 -28.88 51.13
N SER A 47 -6.15 -28.11 52.22
CA SER A 47 -5.42 -26.85 52.36
C SER A 47 -3.94 -27.17 52.46
N ASP A 48 -3.08 -26.59 51.61
CA ASP A 48 -1.78 -26.14 52.11
C ASP A 48 -1.17 -24.98 51.31
N ASN A 49 -0.53 -24.13 52.09
CA ASN A 49 0.14 -22.88 51.79
C ASN A 49 1.26 -23.04 50.76
N GLY A 50 1.26 -22.19 49.73
CA GLY A 50 2.33 -22.18 48.74
C GLY A 50 2.30 -20.93 47.87
N LYS A 51 2.42 -19.77 48.50
CA LYS A 51 2.53 -18.45 47.87
C LYS A 51 3.82 -18.36 47.03
N LYS A 52 3.85 -19.01 45.87
CA LYS A 52 4.71 -18.64 44.74
C LYS A 52 3.81 -17.94 43.74
N ARG A 53 3.78 -16.60 43.81
CA ARG A 53 3.45 -15.79 42.64
C ARG A 53 4.51 -16.14 41.60
N LYS A 54 4.22 -17.12 40.73
CA LYS A 54 4.90 -17.20 39.46
C LYS A 54 4.57 -15.89 38.77
N ASN A 55 5.62 -15.16 38.47
CA ASN A 55 5.56 -14.01 37.61
C ASN A 55 5.19 -14.59 36.25
N ASP A 56 3.89 -14.71 35.99
CA ASP A 56 3.34 -15.08 34.69
C ASP A 56 3.59 -13.88 33.78
N GLY A 57 4.84 -13.76 33.36
CA GLY A 57 5.18 -13.00 32.17
C GLY A 57 4.48 -13.71 31.03
N ASP A 58 3.26 -13.26 30.73
CA ASP A 58 2.49 -13.57 29.53
C ASP A 58 3.25 -13.08 28.30
N GLY A 59 4.44 -13.62 28.05
CA GLY A 59 5.05 -13.60 26.74
C GLY A 59 4.30 -14.62 25.90
N ASP A 60 3.62 -14.17 24.85
CA ASP A 60 2.98 -15.07 23.88
C ASP A 60 3.96 -16.20 23.53
N SER A 61 3.55 -17.46 23.74
CA SER A 61 4.33 -18.64 23.36
C SER A 61 4.77 -18.53 21.89
N PRO A 62 5.98 -18.97 21.51
CA PRO A 62 6.41 -18.99 20.11
C PRO A 62 5.39 -19.63 19.15
N GLU A 63 4.63 -20.60 19.64
CA GLU A 63 3.55 -21.26 18.90
C GLU A 63 2.34 -20.33 18.68
N ALA A 64 1.93 -19.56 19.68
CA ALA A 64 0.85 -18.58 19.58
C ALA A 64 1.21 -17.43 18.62
N LYS A 65 2.48 -17.00 18.61
CA LYS A 65 2.97 -15.99 17.65
C LYS A 65 2.89 -16.49 16.21
N ARG A 66 3.37 -17.72 15.95
CA ARG A 66 3.32 -18.35 14.62
C ARG A 66 1.89 -18.50 14.10
N LEU A 67 0.96 -18.94 14.94
CA LEU A 67 -0.44 -19.10 14.55
C LEU A 67 -1.08 -17.77 14.11
N ARG A 68 -0.78 -16.66 14.80
CA ARG A 68 -1.27 -15.33 14.41
C ARG A 68 -0.63 -14.84 13.09
N THR A 69 0.65 -15.10 12.87
CA THR A 69 1.32 -14.76 11.61
C THR A 69 0.71 -15.51 10.43
N GLU A 70 0.50 -16.83 10.56
CA GLU A 70 -0.12 -17.64 9.50
C GLU A 70 -1.58 -17.23 9.25
N GLU A 71 -2.32 -16.84 10.29
CA GLU A 71 -3.67 -16.29 10.14
C GLU A 71 -3.65 -15.00 9.29
N VAL A 72 -2.78 -14.04 9.62
CA VAL A 72 -2.64 -12.79 8.85
C VAL A 72 -2.29 -13.08 7.40
N LYS A 73 -1.30 -13.94 7.18
CA LYS A 73 -0.84 -14.35 5.85
C LYS A 73 -1.96 -14.98 5.01
N ASN A 74 -2.67 -15.97 5.58
CA ASN A 74 -3.77 -16.66 4.90
C ASN A 74 -4.93 -15.71 4.60
N ASN A 75 -5.29 -14.83 5.54
CA ASN A 75 -6.34 -13.83 5.35
C ASN A 75 -6.00 -12.87 4.20
N VAL A 76 -4.76 -12.37 4.14
CA VAL A 76 -4.31 -11.49 3.07
C VAL A 76 -4.35 -12.21 1.72
N GLN A 77 -3.80 -13.43 1.65
CA GLN A 77 -3.79 -14.21 0.41
C GLN A 77 -5.22 -14.48 -0.09
N GLN A 78 -6.12 -14.94 0.78
CA GLN A 78 -7.52 -15.20 0.43
C GLN A 78 -8.23 -13.92 -0.03
N SER A 79 -8.02 -12.80 0.67
CA SER A 79 -8.63 -11.51 0.31
C SER A 79 -8.20 -11.02 -1.08
N ILE A 80 -6.93 -11.25 -1.46
CA ILE A 80 -6.40 -10.88 -2.77
C ILE A 80 -6.99 -11.80 -3.85
N SER A 81 -7.06 -13.12 -3.60
CA SER A 81 -7.70 -14.05 -4.53
C SER A 81 -9.16 -13.69 -4.80
N GLN A 82 -9.94 -13.39 -3.76
CA GLN A 82 -11.33 -12.96 -3.89
C GLN A 82 -11.45 -11.62 -4.63
N LYS A 83 -10.62 -10.63 -4.27
CA LYS A 83 -10.57 -9.33 -4.95
C LYS A 83 -10.30 -9.49 -6.45
N ASN A 84 -9.42 -10.42 -6.83
CA ASN A 84 -9.07 -10.65 -8.23
C ASN A 84 -10.19 -11.29 -9.03
N GLU A 85 -10.89 -12.25 -8.44
CA GLU A 85 -12.06 -12.89 -9.08
C GLU A 85 -13.19 -11.87 -9.30
N GLU A 86 -13.58 -11.16 -8.24
CA GLU A 86 -14.61 -10.12 -8.30
C GLU A 86 -14.20 -8.97 -9.24
N GLY A 87 -12.94 -8.55 -9.18
CA GLY A 87 -12.39 -7.48 -10.00
C GLY A 87 -12.40 -7.82 -11.49
N SER A 88 -12.05 -9.06 -11.85
CA SER A 88 -12.10 -9.54 -13.23
C SER A 88 -13.52 -9.56 -13.78
N GLN A 89 -14.48 -10.08 -13.01
CA GLN A 89 -15.90 -10.08 -13.40
C GLN A 89 -16.42 -8.64 -13.58
N LYS A 90 -16.16 -7.77 -12.61
CA LYS A 90 -16.58 -6.36 -12.68
C LYS A 90 -15.93 -5.62 -13.85
N LEU A 91 -14.65 -5.87 -14.15
CA LEU A 91 -13.99 -5.26 -15.31
C LEU A 91 -14.68 -5.65 -16.62
N ASN A 92 -15.02 -6.94 -16.79
CA ASN A 92 -15.72 -7.41 -17.98
C ASN A 92 -17.10 -6.76 -18.14
N GLU A 93 -17.85 -6.61 -17.06
CA GLU A 93 -19.13 -5.91 -17.06
C GLU A 93 -18.97 -4.44 -17.48
N LEU A 94 -18.00 -3.73 -16.90
CA LEU A 94 -17.71 -2.34 -17.23
C LEU A 94 -17.28 -2.18 -18.69
N LEU A 95 -16.42 -3.06 -19.21
CA LEU A 95 -16.01 -3.05 -20.62
C LEU A 95 -17.18 -3.28 -21.57
N ASN A 96 -18.09 -4.20 -21.25
CA ASN A 96 -19.29 -4.43 -22.04
C ASN A 96 -20.20 -3.19 -22.05
N ARG A 97 -20.36 -2.52 -20.91
CA ARG A 97 -21.10 -1.25 -20.83
C ARG A 97 -20.41 -0.14 -21.64
N ALA A 98 -19.09 -0.01 -21.54
CA ALA A 98 -18.31 1.00 -22.29
C ALA A 98 -18.49 0.84 -23.81
N LYS A 99 -18.46 -0.40 -24.30
CA LYS A 99 -18.69 -0.72 -25.72
C LYS A 99 -20.07 -0.28 -26.18
N GLY A 100 -21.10 -0.46 -25.34
CA GLY A 100 -22.50 -0.18 -25.67
C GLY A 100 -22.93 1.29 -25.60
N THR A 101 -22.25 2.12 -24.81
CA THR A 101 -22.62 3.55 -24.68
C THR A 101 -21.95 4.43 -25.73
N ASN A 102 -22.63 5.48 -26.18
CA ASN A 102 -22.04 6.57 -26.99
C ASN A 102 -22.23 7.93 -26.31
N ASP A 103 -22.69 7.95 -25.04
CA ASP A 103 -22.74 9.17 -24.25
C ASP A 103 -21.37 9.44 -23.64
N TYR A 104 -20.93 10.69 -23.75
CA TYR A 104 -19.60 11.08 -23.28
C TYR A 104 -19.47 10.95 -21.76
N GLU A 105 -20.45 11.42 -20.99
CA GLU A 105 -20.35 11.43 -19.52
C GLU A 105 -20.50 10.03 -18.94
N GLU A 106 -21.38 9.21 -19.53
CA GLU A 106 -21.51 7.81 -19.17
C GLU A 106 -20.21 7.04 -19.46
N LEU A 107 -19.65 7.17 -20.67
CA LEU A 107 -18.42 6.48 -21.04
C LEU A 107 -17.24 6.92 -20.17
N LYS A 108 -17.14 8.23 -19.86
CA LYS A 108 -16.15 8.76 -18.93
C LYS A 108 -16.28 8.14 -17.54
N GLY A 109 -17.50 8.09 -16.99
CA GLY A 109 -17.74 7.49 -15.68
C GLY A 109 -17.36 6.01 -15.63
N ILE A 110 -17.68 5.26 -16.68
CA ILE A 110 -17.29 3.85 -16.80
C ILE A 110 -15.76 3.71 -16.86
N LEU A 111 -15.09 4.52 -17.67
CA LEU A 111 -13.63 4.49 -17.79
C LEU A 111 -12.91 4.90 -16.49
N GLN A 112 -13.50 5.78 -15.69
CA GLN A 112 -13.02 6.12 -14.35
C GLN A 112 -13.18 4.96 -13.35
N GLU A 113 -14.19 4.11 -13.50
CA GLU A 113 -14.28 2.88 -12.70
C GLU A 113 -13.28 1.83 -13.16
N ILE A 114 -13.08 1.69 -14.48
CA ILE A 114 -12.10 0.77 -15.07
C ILE A 114 -10.67 1.12 -14.62
N SER A 115 -10.32 2.40 -14.53
CA SER A 115 -8.97 2.82 -14.15
C SER A 115 -8.58 2.45 -12.71
N LYS A 116 -9.54 2.12 -11.83
CA LYS A 116 -9.27 1.60 -10.48
C LYS A 116 -8.60 0.23 -10.49
N PHE A 117 -8.68 -0.50 -11.60
CA PHE A 117 -8.04 -1.79 -11.79
C PHE A 117 -6.66 -1.69 -12.45
N GLU A 118 -6.14 -0.49 -12.68
CA GLU A 118 -4.83 -0.30 -13.31
C GLU A 118 -3.72 -1.08 -12.60
N GLY A 119 -2.94 -1.80 -13.41
CA GLY A 119 -1.85 -2.66 -12.95
C GLY A 119 -2.29 -4.07 -12.55
N GLU A 120 -3.58 -4.35 -12.33
CA GLU A 120 -4.04 -5.70 -12.06
C GLU A 120 -3.83 -6.61 -13.29
N GLU A 121 -3.45 -7.88 -13.08
CA GLU A 121 -3.17 -8.82 -14.19
C GLU A 121 -4.36 -8.94 -15.16
N PHE A 122 -5.59 -8.98 -14.62
CA PHE A 122 -6.81 -9.03 -15.45
C PHE A 122 -7.08 -7.71 -16.19
N TYR A 123 -6.62 -6.56 -15.69
CA TYR A 123 -6.68 -5.29 -16.40
C TYR A 123 -5.66 -5.22 -17.53
N VAL A 124 -4.42 -5.65 -17.26
CA VAL A 124 -3.35 -5.69 -18.26
C VAL A 124 -3.76 -6.52 -19.48
N ALA A 125 -4.46 -7.64 -19.27
CA ALA A 125 -5.01 -8.47 -20.34
C ALA A 125 -6.01 -7.72 -21.25
N HIS A 126 -6.72 -6.71 -20.74
CA HIS A 126 -7.72 -5.93 -21.46
C HIS A 126 -7.25 -4.52 -21.83
N GLN A 127 -5.97 -4.18 -21.64
CA GLN A 127 -5.47 -2.81 -21.81
C GLN A 127 -5.74 -2.25 -23.22
N ASN A 128 -5.67 -3.09 -24.25
CA ASN A 128 -6.00 -2.69 -25.63
C ASN A 128 -7.48 -2.31 -25.80
N GLU A 129 -8.39 -3.04 -25.14
CA GLU A 129 -9.82 -2.73 -25.17
C GLU A 129 -10.10 -1.43 -24.41
N VAL A 130 -9.49 -1.25 -23.24
CA VAL A 130 -9.58 0.00 -22.47
C VAL A 130 -9.10 1.18 -23.30
N ASN A 131 -7.95 1.06 -23.96
CA ASN A 131 -7.40 2.12 -24.82
C ASN A 131 -8.32 2.44 -26.01
N LYS A 132 -8.96 1.42 -26.61
CA LYS A 132 -9.94 1.63 -27.67
C LYS A 132 -11.14 2.44 -27.18
N GLU A 133 -11.67 2.13 -26.00
CA GLU A 133 -12.80 2.88 -25.42
C GLU A 133 -12.38 4.28 -24.96
N ARG A 134 -11.15 4.49 -24.47
CA ARG A 134 -10.59 5.84 -24.21
C ARG A 134 -10.47 6.66 -25.50
N ASN A 135 -10.02 6.05 -26.60
CA ASN A 135 -9.97 6.72 -27.90
C ASN A 135 -11.37 7.10 -28.40
N LYS A 136 -12.35 6.21 -28.22
CA LYS A 136 -13.76 6.48 -28.51
C LYS A 136 -14.27 7.68 -27.71
N LEU A 137 -13.97 7.77 -26.41
CA LEU A 137 -14.31 8.92 -25.58
C LEU A 137 -13.73 10.23 -26.16
N GLY A 138 -12.47 10.21 -26.60
CA GLY A 138 -11.84 11.34 -27.28
C GLY A 138 -12.55 11.75 -28.56
N SER A 139 -12.98 10.77 -29.37
CA SER A 139 -13.71 11.04 -30.62
C SER A 139 -15.12 11.59 -30.40
N LEU A 140 -15.76 11.30 -29.26
CA LEU A 140 -17.08 11.86 -28.92
C LEU A 140 -16.99 13.36 -28.61
N ASN A 141 -15.95 13.80 -27.90
CA ASN A 141 -15.71 15.21 -27.63
C ASN A 141 -14.24 15.48 -27.30
N GLU A 142 -13.48 15.90 -28.31
CA GLU A 142 -12.01 16.03 -28.23
C GLU A 142 -11.55 17.10 -27.23
N SER A 143 -12.23 18.25 -27.21
CA SER A 143 -11.89 19.36 -26.30
C SER A 143 -12.15 18.98 -24.84
N LYS A 144 -13.30 18.36 -24.58
CA LYS A 144 -13.67 17.91 -23.23
C LYS A 144 -12.75 16.78 -22.76
N PHE A 145 -12.44 15.84 -23.65
CA PHE A 145 -11.52 14.74 -23.39
C PHE A 145 -10.15 15.23 -22.98
N ARG A 146 -9.57 16.20 -23.70
CA ARG A 146 -8.28 16.79 -23.33
C ARG A 146 -8.28 17.37 -21.92
N ASN A 147 -9.29 18.17 -21.58
CA ASN A 147 -9.40 18.76 -20.26
C ASN A 147 -9.56 17.70 -19.16
N ASP A 148 -10.39 16.68 -19.41
CA ASP A 148 -10.63 15.61 -18.46
C ASP A 148 -9.39 14.74 -18.23
N VAL A 149 -8.63 14.46 -19.28
CA VAL A 149 -7.41 13.65 -19.21
C VAL A 149 -6.28 14.39 -18.50
N VAL A 150 -6.13 15.70 -18.72
CA VAL A 150 -5.20 16.53 -17.94
C VAL A 150 -5.53 16.46 -16.46
N LYS A 151 -6.82 16.63 -16.12
CA LYS A 151 -7.28 16.56 -14.73
C LYS A 151 -7.09 15.18 -14.11
N GLU A 152 -7.43 14.11 -14.84
CA GLU A 152 -7.21 12.73 -14.39
C GLU A 152 -5.73 12.48 -14.08
N LEU A 153 -4.84 12.98 -14.93
CA LEU A 153 -3.40 12.85 -14.73
C LEU A 153 -2.93 13.63 -13.49
N GLU A 154 -3.39 14.86 -13.30
CA GLU A 154 -3.08 15.66 -12.11
C GLU A 154 -3.57 14.97 -10.82
N ASP A 155 -4.80 14.46 -10.82
CA ASP A 155 -5.38 13.73 -9.69
C ASP A 155 -4.57 12.47 -9.38
N LYS A 156 -4.12 11.72 -10.41
CA LYS A 156 -3.26 10.54 -10.24
C LYS A 156 -1.88 10.86 -9.69
N LEU A 157 -1.25 11.94 -10.17
CA LEU A 157 0.04 12.39 -9.66
C LEU A 157 -0.08 12.77 -8.18
N ALA A 158 -1.11 13.55 -7.84
CA ALA A 158 -1.39 13.93 -6.46
C ALA A 158 -1.67 12.73 -5.54
N ALA A 159 -2.49 11.77 -6.00
CA ALA A 159 -2.81 10.54 -5.26
C ALA A 159 -1.58 9.65 -4.99
N ASN A 160 -0.54 9.78 -5.82
CA ASN A 160 0.75 9.10 -5.64
C ASN A 160 1.80 9.98 -4.94
N GLY A 161 1.45 11.18 -4.47
CA GLY A 161 2.37 12.10 -3.78
C GLY A 161 3.45 12.70 -4.69
N ILE A 162 3.19 12.72 -5.99
CA ILE A 162 4.08 13.22 -7.02
C ILE A 162 3.64 14.63 -7.40
N ASP A 163 4.47 15.60 -7.06
CA ASP A 163 4.35 16.94 -7.60
C ASP A 163 5.06 17.02 -8.96
N GLU A 164 4.74 18.04 -9.75
CA GLU A 164 5.38 18.25 -11.05
C GLU A 164 6.91 18.41 -10.94
N ASN A 165 7.43 18.82 -9.78
CA ASN A 165 8.87 18.97 -9.58
C ASN A 165 9.61 17.65 -9.41
N LYS A 166 8.91 16.58 -9.00
CA LYS A 166 9.41 15.20 -8.93
C LYS A 166 9.35 14.46 -10.26
N LEU A 167 8.64 15.00 -11.25
CA LEU A 167 8.67 14.46 -12.61
C LEU A 167 10.04 14.67 -13.26
N SER A 168 10.45 13.70 -14.09
CA SER A 168 11.61 13.87 -14.95
C SER A 168 11.41 15.06 -15.91
N GLU A 169 12.50 15.62 -16.43
CA GLU A 169 12.42 16.73 -17.39
C GLU A 169 11.58 16.36 -18.62
N GLU A 170 11.73 15.13 -19.11
CA GLU A 170 10.95 14.60 -20.23
C GLU A 170 9.45 14.50 -19.88
N GLN A 171 9.11 13.93 -18.73
CA GLN A 171 7.72 13.78 -18.29
C GLN A 171 7.06 15.13 -18.09
N ARG A 172 7.76 16.08 -17.48
CA ARG A 172 7.28 17.44 -17.26
C ARG A 172 7.03 18.17 -18.59
N SER A 173 7.92 17.98 -19.57
CA SER A 173 7.72 18.49 -20.93
C SER A 173 6.45 17.91 -21.56
N LYS A 174 6.23 16.59 -21.44
CA LYS A 174 5.02 15.92 -21.94
C LYS A 174 3.74 16.45 -21.24
N VAL A 175 3.74 16.62 -19.92
CA VAL A 175 2.62 17.21 -19.18
C VAL A 175 2.32 18.64 -19.65
N ASN A 176 3.35 19.47 -19.83
CA ASN A 176 3.16 20.84 -20.30
C ASN A 176 2.55 20.88 -21.71
N LYS A 177 3.03 20.03 -22.62
CA LYS A 177 2.46 19.88 -23.97
C LYS A 177 1.00 19.43 -23.93
N LEU A 178 0.66 18.53 -23.02
CA LEU A 178 -0.72 18.08 -22.79
C LEU A 178 -1.61 19.25 -22.35
N LYS A 179 -1.17 20.03 -21.35
CA LYS A 179 -1.88 21.19 -20.79
C LYS A 179 -2.06 22.31 -21.82
N ASN A 180 -1.07 22.52 -22.66
CA ASN A 180 -1.11 23.54 -23.70
C ASN A 180 -1.86 23.10 -24.96
N GLY A 181 -2.36 21.86 -25.00
CA GLY A 181 -3.08 21.33 -26.17
C GLY A 181 -2.19 21.11 -27.39
N GLU A 182 -0.87 20.94 -27.22
CA GLU A 182 0.07 20.68 -28.32
C GLU A 182 -0.12 19.26 -28.90
N TYR A 183 -0.66 18.33 -28.11
CA TYR A 183 -1.07 17.02 -28.61
C TYR A 183 -2.48 17.09 -29.20
N THR A 184 -2.56 16.98 -30.53
CA THR A 184 -3.84 16.96 -31.26
C THR A 184 -4.36 15.54 -31.49
N ASP A 185 -3.48 14.55 -31.65
CA ASP A 185 -3.85 13.15 -31.85
C ASP A 185 -4.30 12.48 -30.54
N ILE A 186 -5.52 11.91 -30.53
CA ILE A 186 -6.14 11.25 -29.37
C ILE A 186 -5.33 10.03 -28.90
N ASN A 187 -4.79 9.24 -29.83
CA ASN A 187 -3.95 8.10 -29.47
C ASN A 187 -2.68 8.58 -28.78
N LYS A 188 -2.08 9.67 -29.28
CA LYS A 188 -0.87 10.25 -28.67
C LYS A 188 -1.15 10.82 -27.28
N ILE A 189 -2.29 11.47 -27.08
CA ILE A 189 -2.74 11.90 -25.75
C ILE A 189 -2.80 10.70 -24.80
N ASN A 190 -3.48 9.61 -25.21
CA ASN A 190 -3.62 8.42 -24.39
C ASN A 190 -2.27 7.72 -24.11
N GLU A 191 -1.38 7.63 -25.09
CA GLU A 191 -0.04 7.05 -24.92
C GLU A 191 0.76 7.83 -23.87
N VAL A 192 0.79 9.16 -23.98
CA VAL A 192 1.52 10.04 -23.04
C VAL A 192 0.96 9.90 -21.63
N VAL A 193 -0.37 9.89 -21.49
CA VAL A 193 -1.03 9.79 -20.18
C VAL A 193 -0.79 8.42 -19.55
N ASN A 194 -0.84 7.34 -20.33
CA ASN A 194 -0.54 5.99 -19.86
C ASN A 194 0.90 5.90 -19.37
N GLU A 195 1.87 6.42 -20.13
CA GLU A 195 3.30 6.43 -19.77
C GLU A 195 3.54 7.14 -18.43
N ILE A 196 2.99 8.36 -18.28
CA ILE A 196 3.17 9.16 -17.07
C ILE A 196 2.44 8.51 -15.89
N SER A 197 1.22 8.00 -16.10
CA SER A 197 0.43 7.32 -15.07
C SER A 197 1.13 6.05 -14.58
N GLU A 198 1.73 5.27 -15.48
CA GLU A 198 2.46 4.06 -15.13
C GLU A 198 3.68 4.40 -14.25
N SER A 199 4.46 5.40 -14.66
CA SER A 199 5.58 5.90 -13.85
C SER A 199 5.12 6.42 -12.49
N ALA A 200 3.99 7.13 -12.45
CA ALA A 200 3.45 7.67 -11.21
C ALA A 200 3.01 6.57 -10.25
N ASN A 201 2.32 5.55 -10.76
CA ASN A 201 1.87 4.40 -9.98
C ASN A 201 3.05 3.57 -9.45
N LYS A 202 4.11 3.39 -10.25
CA LYS A 202 5.35 2.71 -9.81
C LYS A 202 6.02 3.46 -8.65
N GLU A 203 6.23 4.77 -8.80
CA GLU A 203 6.89 5.57 -7.75
C GLU A 203 6.01 5.72 -6.50
N GLY A 204 4.69 5.91 -6.67
CA GLY A 204 3.73 5.94 -5.56
C GLY A 204 3.70 4.62 -4.79
N THR A 205 3.71 3.48 -5.49
CA THR A 205 3.76 2.14 -4.88
C THR A 205 5.05 1.93 -4.09
N LYS A 206 6.19 2.37 -4.63
CA LYS A 206 7.48 2.36 -3.94
C LYS A 206 7.48 3.24 -2.69
N SER A 207 6.88 4.44 -2.76
CA SER A 207 6.71 5.32 -1.58
C SER A 207 5.90 4.64 -0.48
N ARG A 208 4.75 4.03 -0.84
CA ARG A 208 3.92 3.27 0.10
C ARG A 208 4.68 2.11 0.76
N LEU A 209 5.50 1.39 0.00
CA LEU A 209 6.36 0.35 0.58
C LEU A 209 7.36 0.95 1.59
N ASN A 210 8.04 2.03 1.22
CA ASN A 210 9.02 2.67 2.10
C ASN A 210 8.37 3.15 3.41
N GLU A 211 7.15 3.68 3.33
CA GLU A 211 6.37 4.07 4.53
C GLU A 211 6.03 2.86 5.40
N LEU A 212 5.63 1.74 4.81
CA LEU A 212 5.37 0.49 5.55
C LEU A 212 6.65 -0.03 6.23
N LEU A 213 7.78 -0.03 5.53
CA LEU A 213 9.06 -0.45 6.07
C LEU A 213 9.54 0.47 7.20
N ALA A 214 9.38 1.79 7.05
CA ALA A 214 9.71 2.76 8.09
C ALA A 214 8.83 2.58 9.34
N LYS A 215 7.52 2.31 9.14
CA LYS A 215 6.60 1.97 10.24
C LYS A 215 6.98 0.66 10.92
N ALA A 216 7.33 -0.37 10.16
CA ALA A 216 7.80 -1.65 10.70
C ALA A 216 9.02 -1.45 11.60
N GLU A 217 10.03 -0.72 11.09
CA GLU A 217 11.25 -0.40 11.84
C GLU A 217 10.95 0.41 13.11
N ALA A 218 10.07 1.40 13.02
CA ALA A 218 9.69 2.24 14.15
C ALA A 218 8.93 1.46 15.25
N LEU A 219 8.09 0.49 14.86
CA LEU A 219 7.42 -0.43 15.78
C LEU A 219 8.44 -1.33 16.49
N VAL A 220 9.35 -1.96 15.73
CA VAL A 220 10.37 -2.87 16.27
C VAL A 220 11.35 -2.14 17.19
N LYS A 221 11.72 -0.89 16.87
CA LYS A 221 12.58 -0.05 17.72
C LYS A 221 11.86 0.57 18.91
N GLY A 222 10.53 0.41 19.01
CA GLY A 222 9.72 1.01 20.07
C GLY A 222 9.71 2.54 20.05
N THR A 223 9.92 3.17 18.89
CA THR A 223 9.88 4.64 18.76
C THR A 223 8.46 5.17 18.64
N ILE A 224 7.52 4.32 18.24
CA ILE A 224 6.08 4.62 18.24
C ILE A 224 5.53 4.44 19.66
N LYS A 225 4.87 5.47 20.16
CA LYS A 225 4.21 5.46 21.47
C LYS A 225 2.75 5.07 21.31
N GLY A 226 2.23 4.24 22.21
CA GLY A 226 0.83 3.83 22.23
C GLY A 226 0.57 2.79 23.31
N SER A 227 -0.70 2.43 23.52
CA SER A 227 -1.04 1.24 24.32
C SER A 227 -0.56 -0.03 23.62
N ILE A 228 -0.37 -1.11 24.37
CA ILE A 228 0.03 -2.42 23.82
C ILE A 228 -0.93 -2.86 22.71
N ASP A 229 -2.24 -2.71 22.93
CA ASP A 229 -3.25 -3.09 21.93
C ASP A 229 -3.17 -2.23 20.66
N SER A 230 -2.88 -0.94 20.81
CA SER A 230 -2.64 -0.04 19.67
C SER A 230 -1.40 -0.47 18.88
N LEU A 231 -0.31 -0.81 19.57
CA LEU A 231 0.93 -1.25 18.92
C LEU A 231 0.75 -2.59 18.21
N LYS A 232 0.06 -3.55 18.85
CA LYS A 232 -0.30 -4.83 18.24
C LYS A 232 -1.16 -4.65 16.99
N LYS A 233 -2.15 -3.75 17.05
CA LYS A 233 -2.98 -3.41 15.90
C LYS A 233 -2.17 -2.81 14.76
N GLN A 234 -1.30 -1.84 15.04
CA GLN A 234 -0.44 -1.23 14.03
C GLN A 234 0.54 -2.25 13.42
N ALA A 235 1.11 -3.15 14.23
CA ALA A 235 1.95 -4.22 13.74
C ALA A 235 1.20 -5.14 12.78
N LYS A 236 -0.03 -5.52 13.12
CA LYS A 236 -0.91 -6.30 12.24
C LYS A 236 -1.20 -5.56 10.93
N GLU A 237 -1.57 -4.28 10.99
CA GLU A 237 -1.83 -3.46 9.80
C GLU A 237 -0.58 -3.35 8.89
N VAL A 238 0.61 -3.21 9.47
CA VAL A 238 1.88 -3.18 8.71
C VAL A 238 2.20 -4.55 8.12
N GLN A 239 2.00 -5.65 8.86
CA GLN A 239 2.17 -7.01 8.37
C GLN A 239 1.22 -7.29 7.20
N GLU A 240 -0.06 -6.95 7.32
CA GLU A 240 -1.05 -7.07 6.24
C GLU A 240 -0.63 -6.26 5.01
N GLY A 241 -0.17 -5.02 5.22
CA GLY A 241 0.38 -4.17 4.16
C GLY A 241 1.56 -4.82 3.44
N LEU A 242 2.54 -5.34 4.17
CA LEU A 242 3.72 -6.00 3.62
C LEU A 242 3.38 -7.31 2.92
N TYR A 243 2.51 -8.15 3.49
CA TYR A 243 2.02 -9.35 2.82
C TYR A 243 1.21 -9.02 1.56
N SER A 244 0.54 -7.87 1.51
CA SER A 244 -0.11 -7.44 0.28
C SER A 244 0.90 -7.31 -0.86
N PHE A 245 2.12 -6.80 -0.62
CA PHE A 245 3.17 -6.76 -1.65
C PHE A 245 3.68 -8.15 -2.05
N VAL A 246 3.65 -9.12 -1.14
CA VAL A 246 4.10 -10.50 -1.39
C VAL A 246 3.11 -11.25 -2.28
N TYR A 247 1.81 -11.05 -2.06
CA TYR A 247 0.75 -11.83 -2.70
C TYR A 247 -0.02 -11.09 -3.80
N ASP A 248 0.13 -9.77 -3.93
CA ASP A 248 -0.61 -9.01 -4.94
C ASP A 248 -0.29 -9.50 -6.36
N THR A 249 -1.31 -9.47 -7.20
CA THR A 249 -1.16 -9.64 -8.64
C THR A 249 -0.91 -8.32 -9.36
N ASN A 250 -1.13 -7.18 -8.70
CA ASN A 250 -0.87 -5.88 -9.31
C ASN A 250 0.60 -5.75 -9.73
N SER A 251 0.84 -5.47 -11.02
CA SER A 251 2.18 -5.41 -11.62
C SER A 251 3.09 -4.40 -10.93
N TYR A 252 2.57 -3.24 -10.50
CA TYR A 252 3.37 -2.24 -9.80
C TYR A 252 3.88 -2.74 -8.45
N LYS A 253 3.03 -3.44 -7.69
CA LYS A 253 3.42 -4.02 -6.40
C LYS A 253 4.38 -5.19 -6.59
N LYS A 254 4.14 -6.04 -7.59
CA LYS A 254 4.99 -7.17 -7.95
C LYS A 254 6.41 -6.71 -8.30
N ASP A 255 6.53 -5.69 -9.17
CA ASP A 255 7.81 -5.10 -9.56
C ASP A 255 8.57 -4.53 -8.35
N VAL A 256 7.86 -3.77 -7.50
CA VAL A 256 8.42 -3.16 -6.30
C VAL A 256 8.84 -4.21 -5.27
N TYR A 257 8.06 -5.30 -5.12
CA TYR A 257 8.39 -6.43 -4.26
C TYR A 257 9.65 -7.14 -4.73
N GLN A 258 9.73 -7.50 -6.02
CA GLN A 258 10.90 -8.20 -6.58
C GLN A 258 12.20 -7.44 -6.30
N SER A 259 12.16 -6.10 -6.35
CA SER A 259 13.31 -5.25 -6.08
C SER A 259 13.63 -5.06 -4.57
N ASN A 260 12.75 -5.49 -3.67
CA ASN A 260 12.85 -5.27 -2.22
C ASN A 260 12.56 -6.52 -1.38
N GLN A 261 12.61 -7.71 -1.98
CA GLN A 261 12.18 -8.97 -1.37
C GLN A 261 12.87 -9.23 -0.02
N GLU A 262 14.19 -9.01 0.06
CA GLU A 262 14.95 -9.21 1.29
C GLU A 262 14.51 -8.25 2.41
N LYS A 263 14.25 -6.97 2.08
CA LYS A 263 13.81 -5.97 3.05
C LYS A 263 12.42 -6.29 3.59
N ILE A 264 11.49 -6.67 2.71
CA ILE A 264 10.13 -7.06 3.12
C ILE A 264 10.16 -8.31 4.00
N THR A 265 10.91 -9.33 3.58
CA THR A 265 11.04 -10.59 4.34
C THR A 265 11.65 -10.34 5.72
N SER A 266 12.68 -9.49 5.79
CA SER A 266 13.33 -9.12 7.05
C SER A 266 12.39 -8.35 7.97
N ALA A 267 11.68 -7.34 7.45
CA ALA A 267 10.72 -6.56 8.23
C ALA A 267 9.57 -7.43 8.79
N LEU A 268 9.02 -8.34 7.97
CA LEU A 268 7.99 -9.29 8.41
C LEU A 268 8.51 -10.19 9.55
N LYS A 269 9.72 -10.72 9.41
CA LYS A 269 10.35 -11.57 10.43
C LYS A 269 10.64 -10.81 11.73
N GLU A 270 11.08 -9.55 11.64
CA GLU A 270 11.31 -8.72 12.83
C GLU A 270 10.00 -8.43 13.56
N LEU A 271 8.93 -8.07 12.83
CA LEU A 271 7.61 -7.84 13.40
C LEU A 271 7.02 -9.08 14.07
N GLU A 272 7.19 -10.27 13.47
CA GLU A 272 6.72 -11.54 14.05
C GLU A 272 7.45 -11.87 15.36
N ASN A 273 8.76 -11.66 15.41
CA ASN A 273 9.56 -12.01 16.58
C ASN A 273 9.46 -10.95 17.70
N HIS A 274 9.05 -9.73 17.38
CA HIS A 274 8.94 -8.64 18.34
C HIS A 274 7.92 -8.96 19.45
N SER A 275 8.18 -8.43 20.65
CA SER A 275 7.29 -8.58 21.82
C SER A 275 6.91 -7.21 22.33
N PHE A 276 5.64 -6.84 22.19
CA PHE A 276 5.12 -5.55 22.66
C PHE A 276 4.90 -5.50 24.18
N ASN A 277 5.16 -6.60 24.89
CA ASN A 277 4.89 -6.72 26.32
C ASN A 277 6.03 -6.16 27.21
N ASN A 278 7.13 -5.68 26.61
CA ASN A 278 8.28 -5.17 27.34
C ASN A 278 8.48 -3.67 27.10
N THR A 279 7.61 -2.84 27.69
CA THR A 279 7.83 -1.39 27.81
C THR A 279 8.65 -1.09 29.06
N ASN A 280 9.87 -1.62 29.11
CA ASN A 280 10.90 -1.14 30.05
C ASN A 280 12.22 -1.00 29.28
N GLN A 281 12.51 0.26 28.91
CA GLN A 281 13.81 0.80 28.49
C GLN A 281 14.61 0.09 27.37
N PRO A 282 15.39 0.86 26.59
CA PRO A 282 16.11 0.32 25.44
C PRO A 282 17.31 -0.51 25.90
N GLU A 283 17.21 -1.84 25.86
CA GLU A 283 18.42 -2.64 25.77
C GLU A 283 19.01 -2.50 24.38
N LYS A 284 20.16 -1.83 24.35
CA LYS A 284 21.02 -1.69 23.18
C LYS A 284 21.53 -3.07 22.76
N SER A 285 20.83 -3.77 21.88
CA SER A 285 21.43 -4.81 21.04
C SER A 285 21.40 -4.33 19.60
N GLY A 286 22.43 -3.55 19.24
CA GLY A 286 22.55 -2.89 17.96
C GLY A 286 23.06 -3.81 16.85
N PHE A 287 22.36 -3.78 15.70
CA PHE A 287 22.95 -4.05 14.39
C PHE A 287 23.33 -2.77 13.64
N PHE A 288 22.87 -1.60 14.10
CA PHE A 288 23.40 -0.30 13.69
C PHE A 288 24.55 0.09 14.62
N ARG A 289 25.76 -0.43 14.35
CA ARG A 289 26.95 0.31 14.77
C ARG A 289 26.89 1.67 14.09
N PRO A 290 27.12 2.80 14.78
CA PRO A 290 27.41 4.04 14.10
C PRO A 290 28.82 3.91 13.53
N GLU A 291 28.99 3.17 12.44
CA GLU A 291 30.07 3.48 11.52
C GLU A 291 29.70 4.81 10.92
N VAL A 292 30.39 5.83 11.41
CA VAL A 292 30.43 7.22 10.99
C VAL A 292 29.70 7.43 9.66
N ILE A 293 28.41 7.75 9.73
CA ILE A 293 27.72 8.41 8.63
C ILE A 293 28.34 9.81 8.59
N VAL A 294 29.48 9.93 7.93
CA VAL A 294 29.80 11.19 7.27
C VAL A 294 28.67 11.34 6.25
N PRO A 295 27.81 12.36 6.36
CA PRO A 295 26.80 12.59 5.35
C PRO A 295 27.54 12.67 4.02
N VAL A 296 27.21 11.81 3.06
CA VAL A 296 27.76 11.92 1.71
C VAL A 296 27.46 13.33 1.16
N SER A 297 26.40 13.98 1.65
CA SER A 297 26.13 15.40 1.43
C SER A 297 27.23 16.34 1.95
N LEU A 298 27.93 16.05 3.05
CA LEU A 298 29.03 16.88 3.57
C LEU A 298 30.30 16.75 2.70
N LEU A 299 30.60 15.55 2.19
CA LEU A 299 31.70 15.33 1.24
C LEU A 299 31.40 15.95 -0.13
N VAL A 300 30.15 15.90 -0.59
CA VAL A 300 29.72 16.56 -1.84
C VAL A 300 29.76 18.09 -1.67
N VAL A 301 29.33 18.64 -0.54
CA VAL A 301 29.41 20.08 -0.26
C VAL A 301 30.88 20.54 -0.16
N LEU A 302 31.76 19.77 0.49
CA LEU A 302 33.20 20.08 0.53
C LEU A 302 33.87 19.97 -0.85
N ALA A 303 33.50 18.98 -1.67
CA ALA A 303 34.02 18.84 -3.03
C ALA A 303 33.55 20.00 -3.94
N VAL A 304 32.27 20.41 -3.85
CA VAL A 304 31.74 21.55 -4.59
C VAL A 304 32.38 22.86 -4.12
N ALA A 305 32.56 23.06 -2.82
CA ALA A 305 33.25 24.23 -2.28
C ALA A 305 34.72 24.29 -2.76
N ALA A 306 35.44 23.17 -2.76
CA ALA A 306 36.81 23.09 -3.26
C ALA A 306 36.89 23.41 -4.76
N ILE A 307 35.96 22.90 -5.58
CA ILE A 307 35.89 23.19 -7.03
C ILE A 307 35.62 24.68 -7.28
N VAL A 308 34.72 25.30 -6.53
CA VAL A 308 34.40 26.74 -6.65
C VAL A 308 35.59 27.61 -6.25
N ILE A 309 36.31 27.27 -5.18
CA ILE A 309 37.50 28.00 -4.72
C ILE A 309 38.64 27.90 -5.74
N VAL A 310 38.89 26.71 -6.30
CA VAL A 310 39.94 26.50 -7.33
C VAL A 310 39.61 27.25 -8.63
N ARG A 311 38.35 27.24 -9.07
CA ARG A 311 37.92 28.01 -10.26
C ARG A 311 38.06 29.52 -10.07
N ARG A 312 37.71 30.06 -8.89
CA ARG A 312 37.89 31.49 -8.58
C ARG A 312 39.37 31.90 -8.53
N LYS A 313 40.25 31.06 -7.98
CA LYS A 313 41.71 31.35 -7.96
C LYS A 313 42.35 31.32 -9.35
N LYS A 314 41.89 30.48 -10.28
CA LYS A 314 42.39 30.47 -11.66
C LYS A 314 41.97 31.71 -12.46
N GLN A 315 40.77 32.25 -12.22
CA GLN A 315 40.31 33.47 -12.89
C GLN A 315 40.97 34.75 -12.33
N ALA A 316 41.45 34.74 -11.08
CA ALA A 316 42.18 35.85 -10.47
C ALA A 316 43.67 35.93 -10.90
N LYS A 317 44.21 34.92 -11.60
CA LYS A 317 45.59 34.92 -12.14
C LYS A 317 45.67 35.20 -13.65
N VAL A 318 44.55 35.51 -14.29
CA VAL A 318 44.48 35.86 -15.73
C VAL A 318 43.99 37.32 -15.90
N LYS A 319 44.32 38.18 -14.93
CA LYS A 319 44.27 39.63 -15.07
C LYS A 319 45.62 40.21 -14.69
#